data_AF-R8BW45-F1
#
_entry.id   AF-R8BW45-F1
#
_cell.length_a   1.000
_cell.length_b   1.000
_cell.length_c   1.000
_cell.angle_alpha   90.00
_cell.angle_beta   90.00
_cell.angle_gamma   90.00
#
_symmetry.space_group_name_H-M   'P 1'
#
loop_
_entity.id
_entity.type
_entity.pdbx_description
1 polymer ?
#
loop_
_entity_poly.entity_id
_entity_poly.type
_entity_poly.pdbx_seq_one_letter_code
_entity_poly.pdbx_strand_id
1 'polypeptide(L)'
;MDCRQAFDLAFHCQSPGGQWNAIYRYGSVRTCSDLWDDFWFCMRSKGYSGPMKEDLIREHYRKKEHAKYGPGKPSSEDIWEPRERKVEPGTVFNETYEQPDVSDAEWQQAEMERLRRIRQGL
;
A
#
# COMPACT_ATOMS: atom_id res chain seq x y z
N MET A 1 2.06 -3.84 21.73
CA MET A 1 1.42 -2.65 21.13
C MET A 1 2.01 -1.42 21.81
N ASP A 2 2.67 -0.53 21.06
CA ASP A 2 3.20 0.74 21.58
C ASP A 2 2.27 1.90 21.20
N CYS A 3 1.87 2.71 22.18
CA CYS A 3 0.91 3.79 21.96
C CYS A 3 1.54 5.02 21.30
N ARG A 4 2.85 5.24 21.49
CA ARG A 4 3.56 6.33 20.81
C ARG A 4 3.63 6.07 19.31
N GLN A 5 4.06 4.87 18.94
CA GLN A 5 4.04 4.45 17.54
C GLN A 5 2.64 4.53 16.92
N ALA A 6 1.59 4.14 17.64
CA ALA A 6 0.22 4.25 17.14
C ALA A 6 -0.20 5.71 16.87
N PHE A 7 0.18 6.64 17.76
CA PHE A 7 -0.03 8.07 17.55
C PHE A 7 0.72 8.59 16.33
N ASP A 8 2.02 8.28 16.22
CA ASP A 8 2.86 8.77 15.12
C ASP A 8 2.31 8.31 13.76
N LEU A 9 1.84 7.07 13.67
CA LEU A 9 1.19 6.53 12.48
C LEU A 9 -0.10 7.29 12.13
N ALA A 10 -0.98 7.53 13.12
CA ALA A 10 -2.24 8.24 12.90
C ALA A 10 -2.01 9.71 12.50
N PHE A 11 -1.10 10.40 13.18
CA PHE A 11 -0.73 11.77 12.90
C PHE A 11 -0.09 11.91 11.51
N HIS A 12 0.88 11.07 11.19
CA HIS A 12 1.54 11.09 9.90
C HIS A 12 0.56 10.79 8.76
N CYS A 13 -0.39 9.86 8.95
CA CYS A 13 -1.43 9.59 7.97
C CYS A 13 -2.25 10.84 7.65
N GLN A 14 -2.65 11.63 8.64
CA GLN A 14 -3.47 12.83 8.41
C GLN A 14 -2.66 14.01 7.83
N SER A 15 -1.34 13.96 7.94
CA SER A 15 -0.47 15.03 7.47
C SER A 15 -0.54 15.20 5.94
N PRO A 16 -0.33 16.42 5.41
CA PRO A 16 -0.29 16.66 3.97
C PRO A 16 0.74 15.78 3.25
N GLY A 17 1.92 15.58 3.84
CA GLY A 17 2.96 14.72 3.29
C GLY A 17 2.55 13.24 3.26
N GLY A 18 1.89 12.76 4.31
CA GLY A 18 1.37 11.39 4.37
C GLY A 18 0.26 11.12 3.36
N GLN A 19 -0.56 12.14 3.05
CA GLN A 19 -1.67 12.03 2.10
C GLN A 19 -1.26 12.20 0.64
N TRP A 20 -0.12 12.84 0.36
CA TRP A 20 0.32 13.13 -1.01
C TRP A 20 0.32 11.90 -1.91
N ASN A 21 0.86 10.78 -1.43
CA ASN A 21 0.89 9.53 -2.19
C ASN A 21 -0.51 8.96 -2.45
N ALA A 22 -1.44 9.12 -1.51
CA ALA A 22 -2.82 8.66 -1.68
C ALA A 22 -3.55 9.48 -2.74
N ILE A 23 -3.36 10.81 -2.71
CA ILE A 23 -3.90 11.72 -3.72
C ILE A 23 -3.32 11.40 -5.10
N TYR A 24 -2.00 11.23 -5.21
CA TYR A 24 -1.35 10.90 -6.48
C TYR A 24 -1.83 9.56 -7.07
N ARG A 25 -1.95 8.51 -6.25
CA ARG A 25 -2.31 7.16 -6.72
C ARG A 25 -3.80 6.94 -6.93
N TYR A 26 -4.63 7.49 -6.06
CA TYR A 26 -6.06 7.19 -6.00
C TYR A 26 -6.95 8.40 -6.28
N GLY A 27 -6.38 9.61 -6.41
CA GLY A 27 -7.14 10.84 -6.65
C GLY A 27 -7.93 11.33 -5.44
N SER A 28 -7.76 10.73 -4.25
CA SER A 28 -8.51 11.06 -3.04
C SER A 28 -7.64 10.99 -1.79
N VAL A 29 -8.02 11.77 -0.78
CA VAL A 29 -7.45 11.66 0.56
C VAL A 29 -7.87 10.31 1.17
N ARG A 30 -6.90 9.57 1.70
CA ARG A 30 -7.14 8.31 2.41
C ARG A 30 -7.79 8.58 3.77
N THR A 31 -8.74 7.72 4.15
CA THR A 31 -9.29 7.69 5.52
C THR A 31 -8.25 7.18 6.53
N CYS A 32 -7.98 7.98 7.56
CA CYS A 32 -7.03 7.64 8.64
C CYS A 32 -7.72 7.17 9.93
N SER A 33 -9.04 6.94 9.91
CA SER A 33 -9.84 6.53 11.08
C SER A 33 -9.28 5.31 11.78
N ASP A 34 -8.89 4.28 11.01
CA ASP A 34 -8.42 3.00 11.58
C ASP A 34 -7.15 3.15 12.42
N LEU A 35 -6.29 4.11 12.06
CA LEU A 35 -5.05 4.39 12.82
C LEU A 35 -5.36 5.17 14.10
N TRP A 36 -6.35 6.07 14.05
CA TRP A 36 -6.85 6.75 15.25
C TRP A 36 -7.54 5.76 16.20
N ASP A 37 -8.30 4.80 15.68
CA ASP A 37 -8.93 3.75 16.47
C ASP A 37 -7.88 2.89 17.18
N ASP A 38 -6.77 2.55 16.52
CA ASP A 38 -5.63 1.85 17.12
C ASP A 38 -5.00 2.66 18.27
N PHE A 39 -4.80 3.97 18.07
CA PHE A 39 -4.26 4.85 19.11
C PHE A 39 -5.19 4.91 20.33
N TRP A 40 -6.49 5.16 20.12
CA TRP A 40 -7.46 5.22 21.21
C TRP A 40 -7.68 3.87 21.88
N PHE A 41 -7.60 2.77 21.13
CA PHE A 41 -7.59 1.43 21.70
C PHE A 41 -6.36 1.23 22.60
N CYS A 42 -5.16 1.59 22.14
CA CYS A 42 -3.94 1.49 22.94
C CYS A 42 -4.05 2.28 24.26
N MET A 43 -4.49 3.54 24.17
CA MET A 43 -4.67 4.39 25.35
C MET A 43 -5.69 3.82 26.34
N ARG A 44 -6.83 3.32 25.86
CA ARG A 44 -7.85 2.66 26.71
C ARG A 44 -7.33 1.36 27.32
N SER A 45 -6.57 0.58 26.55
CA SER A 45 -6.05 -0.72 26.98
C SER A 45 -4.93 -0.63 28.02
N LYS A 46 -4.31 0.54 28.17
CA LYS A 46 -3.19 0.77 29.09
C LYS A 46 -3.55 0.51 30.56
N GLY A 47 -4.80 0.78 30.94
CA GLY A 47 -5.30 0.55 32.30
C GLY A 47 -5.61 -0.92 32.63
N TYR A 48 -5.66 -1.80 31.62
CA TYR A 48 -5.90 -3.23 31.82
C TYR A 48 -4.57 -3.98 31.99
N SER A 49 -4.62 -5.07 32.75
CA SER A 49 -3.48 -5.95 33.02
C SER A 49 -3.88 -7.42 32.99
N GLY A 50 -2.88 -8.30 32.86
CA GLY A 50 -3.08 -9.75 32.86
C GLY A 50 -3.92 -10.26 31.67
N PRO A 51 -4.66 -11.37 31.86
CA PRO A 51 -5.31 -12.09 30.76
C PRO A 51 -6.37 -11.26 30.03
N MET A 52 -7.06 -10.38 30.76
CA MET A 52 -8.10 -9.51 30.17
C MET A 52 -7.52 -8.56 29.12
N LYS A 53 -6.30 -8.05 29.34
CA LYS A 53 -5.63 -7.20 28.34
C LYS A 53 -5.27 -7.98 27.09
N GLU A 54 -4.78 -9.20 27.25
CA GLU A 54 -4.38 -10.07 26.14
C GLU A 54 -5.58 -10.42 25.26
N ASP A 55 -6.71 -10.75 25.86
CA ASP A 55 -7.93 -11.08 25.13
C ASP A 55 -8.48 -9.85 24.37
N LEU A 56 -8.48 -8.67 24.99
CA LEU A 56 -8.88 -7.42 24.32
C LEU A 56 -7.98 -7.10 23.11
N ILE A 57 -6.66 -7.27 23.26
CA ILE A 57 -5.71 -7.06 22.16
C ILE A 57 -5.95 -8.08 21.04
N ARG A 58 -6.15 -9.35 21.39
CA ARG A 58 -6.43 -10.41 20.42
C ARG A 58 -7.71 -10.11 19.64
N GLU A 59 -8.77 -9.71 20.32
CA GLU A 59 -10.06 -9.39 19.70
C GLU A 59 -9.96 -8.17 18.78
N HIS A 60 -9.24 -7.12 19.20
CA HIS A 60 -9.01 -5.91 18.39
C HIS A 60 -8.34 -6.23 17.06
N TYR A 61 -7.23 -6.97 17.09
CA TYR A 61 -6.52 -7.35 15.85
C TYR A 61 -7.33 -8.32 14.99
N ARG A 62 -8.06 -9.26 15.61
CA ARG A 62 -8.95 -10.16 14.88
C ARG A 62 -10.04 -9.39 14.12
N LYS A 63 -10.68 -8.40 14.75
CA LYS A 63 -11.67 -7.53 14.09
C LYS A 63 -11.05 -6.75 12.93
N LYS A 64 -9.84 -6.23 13.12
CA LYS A 64 -9.10 -5.50 12.09
C LYS A 64 -8.77 -6.37 10.88
N GLU A 65 -8.31 -7.60 11.11
CA GLU A 65 -8.05 -8.56 10.03
C GLU A 65 -9.32 -8.96 9.29
N HIS A 66 -10.42 -9.23 10.00
CA HIS A 66 -11.70 -9.51 9.36
C HIS A 66 -12.23 -8.31 8.55
N ALA A 67 -12.03 -7.07 9.01
CA ALA A 67 -12.41 -5.89 8.23
C ALA A 67 -11.61 -5.74 6.93
N LYS A 68 -10.34 -6.15 6.93
CA LYS A 68 -9.44 -6.02 5.77
C LYS A 68 -9.53 -7.21 4.81
N TYR A 69 -9.55 -8.43 5.33
CA TYR A 69 -9.44 -9.68 4.59
C TYR A 69 -10.63 -10.63 4.80
N GLY A 70 -11.71 -10.15 5.42
CA GLY A 70 -12.90 -10.95 5.65
C GLY A 70 -13.66 -11.28 4.36
N PRO A 71 -14.71 -12.11 4.47
CA PRO A 71 -15.53 -12.51 3.33
C PRO A 71 -16.06 -11.30 2.56
N GLY A 72 -15.96 -11.34 1.23
CA GLY A 72 -16.43 -10.26 0.34
C GLY A 72 -15.50 -9.06 0.23
N LYS A 73 -14.28 -9.13 0.76
CA LYS A 73 -13.22 -8.14 0.51
C LYS A 73 -12.41 -8.54 -0.72
N PRO A 74 -11.93 -7.56 -1.51
CA PRO A 74 -11.13 -7.84 -2.69
C PRO A 74 -9.84 -8.56 -2.31
N SER A 75 -9.58 -9.69 -2.95
CA SER A 75 -8.39 -10.51 -2.79
C SER A 75 -7.55 -10.47 -4.06
N SER A 76 -6.24 -10.70 -3.94
CA SER A 76 -5.40 -10.93 -5.12
C SER A 76 -5.87 -12.16 -5.91
N GLU A 77 -6.49 -13.12 -5.24
CA GLU A 77 -7.04 -14.34 -5.83
C GLU A 77 -8.27 -14.07 -6.71
N ASP A 78 -8.90 -12.89 -6.60
CA ASP A 78 -9.99 -12.48 -7.50
C ASP A 78 -9.50 -12.15 -8.92
N ILE A 79 -8.21 -11.85 -9.06
CA ILE A 79 -7.57 -11.45 -10.32
C ILE A 79 -6.58 -12.53 -10.78
N TRP A 80 -5.88 -13.18 -9.85
CA TRP A 80 -4.78 -14.09 -10.13
C TRP A 80 -5.05 -15.47 -9.55
N GLU A 81 -5.12 -16.48 -10.41
CA GLU A 81 -5.21 -17.86 -9.96
C GLU A 81 -3.82 -18.38 -9.51
N PRO A 82 -3.77 -19.17 -8.42
CA PRO A 82 -2.52 -19.78 -7.99
C PRO A 82 -2.02 -20.78 -9.04
N ARG A 83 -0.72 -20.79 -9.29
CA ARG A 83 -0.12 -21.76 -10.21
C ARG A 83 0.04 -23.11 -9.54
N GLU A 84 -0.45 -24.16 -10.18
CA GLU A 84 -0.28 -25.55 -9.70
C GLU A 84 1.15 -26.08 -9.90
N ARG A 85 1.87 -25.53 -10.87
CA ARG A 85 3.23 -25.96 -11.23
C ARG A 85 4.18 -24.77 -11.39
N LYS A 86 5.47 -25.05 -11.21
CA LYS A 86 6.52 -24.06 -11.47
C LYS A 86 6.52 -23.69 -12.95
N VAL A 87 6.89 -22.44 -13.23
CA VAL A 87 7.15 -22.00 -14.59
C VAL A 87 8.44 -22.66 -15.05
N GLU A 88 8.44 -23.25 -16.24
CA GLU A 88 9.62 -23.93 -16.77
C GLU A 88 10.77 -22.93 -16.95
N PRO A 89 12.03 -23.33 -16.68
CA PRO A 89 13.17 -22.46 -16.92
C PRO A 89 13.19 -22.03 -18.39
N GLY A 90 13.38 -20.73 -18.62
CA GLY A 90 13.52 -20.22 -19.98
C GLY A 90 12.21 -20.09 -20.76
N THR A 91 11.03 -19.98 -20.12
CA THR A 91 9.77 -19.68 -20.84
C THR A 91 9.27 -18.25 -20.68
N VAL A 92 9.73 -17.53 -19.67
CA VAL A 92 9.30 -16.16 -19.35
C VAL A 92 10.52 -15.32 -18.99
N PHE A 93 10.47 -14.02 -19.25
CA PHE A 93 11.56 -13.07 -18.98
C PHE A 93 12.89 -13.43 -19.67
N ASN A 94 12.83 -14.02 -20.87
CA ASN A 94 14.02 -14.36 -21.66
C ASN A 94 14.53 -13.24 -22.56
N GLU A 95 13.76 -12.15 -22.67
CA GLU A 95 14.16 -11.03 -23.49
C GLU A 95 15.35 -10.33 -22.84
N THR A 96 16.44 -10.22 -23.59
CA THR A 96 17.58 -9.42 -23.19
C THR A 96 17.24 -7.95 -23.38
N TYR A 97 17.25 -7.20 -22.28
CA TYR A 97 17.17 -5.75 -22.35
C TYR A 97 18.53 -5.21 -22.80
N GLU A 98 18.60 -4.72 -24.03
CA GLU A 98 19.72 -3.93 -24.51
C GLU A 98 19.52 -2.50 -24.01
N GLN A 99 20.33 -2.10 -23.03
CA GLN A 99 20.32 -0.71 -22.57
C GLN A 99 20.75 0.19 -23.73
N PRO A 100 19.91 1.14 -24.16
CA PRO A 100 20.29 2.05 -25.24
C PRO A 100 21.49 2.89 -24.81
N ASP A 101 22.50 3.00 -25.69
CA ASP A 101 23.65 3.88 -25.49
C ASP A 101 23.28 5.33 -25.83
N VAL A 102 22.38 5.89 -25.03
CA VAL A 102 21.94 7.29 -25.13
C VAL A 102 22.11 7.93 -23.77
N SER A 103 22.51 9.20 -23.77
CA SER A 103 22.57 9.95 -22.51
C SER A 103 21.17 10.24 -21.97
N ASP A 104 21.06 10.39 -20.65
CA ASP A 104 19.79 10.77 -19.99
C ASP A 104 19.17 12.04 -20.60
N ALA A 105 20.01 13.00 -21.01
CA ALA A 105 19.57 14.24 -21.63
C ALA A 105 18.95 14.03 -23.02
N GLU A 106 19.58 13.20 -23.86
CA GLU A 106 19.06 12.85 -25.19
C GLU A 106 17.75 12.07 -25.08
N TRP A 107 17.69 11.11 -24.14
CA TRP A 107 16.48 10.34 -23.87
C TRP A 107 15.32 11.25 -23.43
N GLN A 108 15.58 12.18 -22.51
CA GLN A 108 14.57 13.14 -22.05
C GLN A 108 14.04 14.04 -23.18
N GLN A 109 14.93 14.51 -24.07
CA GLN A 109 14.52 15.30 -25.22
C GLN A 109 13.62 14.52 -26.17
N ALA A 110 14.00 13.28 -26.50
CA ALA A 110 13.20 12.40 -27.35
C ALA A 110 11.82 12.12 -26.73
N GLU A 111 11.74 11.85 -25.42
CA GLU A 111 10.47 11.60 -24.73
C GLU A 111 9.60 12.86 -24.69
N MET A 112 10.20 14.04 -24.48
CA MET A 112 9.48 15.32 -24.53
C MET A 112 8.89 15.60 -25.93
N GLU A 113 9.62 15.30 -27.00
CA GLU A 113 9.10 15.39 -28.36
C GLU A 113 7.97 14.39 -28.62
N ARG A 114 8.12 13.14 -28.17
CA ARG A 114 7.07 12.11 -28.27
C ARG A 114 5.79 12.56 -27.58
N LEU A 115 5.88 13.07 -26.34
CA LEU A 115 4.73 13.57 -25.59
C LEU A 115 4.07 14.78 -26.26
N ARG A 116 4.85 15.68 -26.88
CA ARG A 116 4.31 16.81 -27.67
C ARG A 116 3.49 16.32 -28.86
N ARG A 117 3.97 15.31 -29.58
CA ARG A 117 3.25 14.71 -30.73
C ARG A 117 1.91 14.10 -30.31
N ILE A 118 1.89 13.34 -29.21
CA ILE A 118 0.66 12.76 -28.65
C ILE A 118 -0.34 13.87 -28.27
N ARG A 119 0.12 14.96 -27.62
CA ARG A 119 -0.75 16.10 -27.27
C ARG A 119 -1.31 16.85 -28.48
N GLN A 120 -0.62 16.82 -29.62
CA GLN A 120 -1.05 17.45 -30.86
C GLN A 120 -1.96 16.56 -31.72
N GLY A 121 -2.29 15.34 -31.25
CA GLY A 121 -3.27 14.47 -31.89
C GLY A 121 -2.71 13.54 -32.97
N LEU A 122 -1.44 13.17 -32.87
CA LEU A 122 -0.88 11.98 -33.53
C LEU A 122 -1.17 10.71 -32.72
#